data_AF-A0A117M3P1-F1
#
_entry.id   AF-A0A117M3P1-F1
#
_cell.length_a   1.000
_cell.length_b   1.000
_cell.length_c   1.000
_cell.angle_alpha   90.00
_cell.angle_beta   90.00
_cell.angle_gamma   90.00
#
_symmetry.space_group_name_H-M   'P 1'
#
loop_
_entity.id
_entity.type
_entity.pdbx_description
1 polymer ?
#
loop_
_entity_poly.entity_id
_entity_poly.type
_entity_poly.pdbx_seq_one_letter_code
_entity_poly.pdbx_strand_id
1 'polypeptide(L)' 'MKIVTAPHPVLAKISQPVNNTNQETQKLAKSLVFSLANKGLGLAAPQIGQNKTIF' A
#
# COMPACT_ATOMS: atom_id res chain seq x y z
N MET A 1 9.77 -2.08 2.22
CA MET A 1 8.70 -2.13 3.25
C MET A 1 8.34 -3.59 3.49
N LYS A 2 7.82 -3.96 4.66
CA LYS A 2 7.43 -5.35 4.97
C LYS A 2 5.96 -5.56 4.65
N ILE A 3 5.63 -6.67 3.99
CA ILE A 3 4.24 -7.07 3.76
C ILE A 3 3.66 -7.57 5.07
N VAL A 4 2.48 -7.06 5.43
CA VAL A 4 1.70 -7.55 6.57
C VAL A 4 0.83 -8.73 6.14
N THR A 5 0.67 -9.71 7.03
CA THR A 5 -0.13 -10.92 6.78
C THR A 5 -1.34 -10.95 7.71
N ALA A 6 -2.38 -11.71 7.35
CA ALA A 6 -3.51 -11.94 8.24
C ALA A 6 -3.02 -12.53 9.59
N PRO A 7 -3.64 -12.15 10.73
CA PRO A 7 -4.84 -11.31 10.88
C PRO A 7 -4.55 -9.82 11.13
N HIS A 8 -3.59 -9.18 10.42
CA HIS A 8 -3.28 -7.77 10.65
C HIS A 8 -4.50 -6.84 10.42
N PRO A 9 -4.90 -5.98 11.38
CA PRO A 9 -6.18 -5.26 11.36
C PRO A 9 -6.33 -4.29 10.19
N VAL A 10 -5.22 -3.76 9.67
CA VAL A 10 -5.25 -2.86 8.49
C VAL A 10 -5.82 -3.54 7.24
N LEU A 11 -5.70 -4.87 7.14
CA LEU A 11 -6.18 -5.64 6.00
C LEU A 11 -7.72 -5.75 5.97
N ALA A 12 -8.37 -5.51 7.11
CA ALA A 12 -9.83 -5.53 7.24
C ALA A 12 -10.46 -4.12 7.28
N LYS A 13 -9.65 -3.06 7.24
CA LYS A 13 -10.13 -1.66 7.28
C LYS A 13 -10.42 -1.14 5.88
N ILE A 14 -11.46 -0.31 5.76
CA ILE A 14 -11.69 0.49 4.56
C ILE A 14 -10.54 1.49 4.42
N SER A 15 -9.92 1.50 3.24
CA SER A 15 -8.83 2.40 2.89
C SER A 15 -9.29 3.85 2.88
N GLN A 16 -8.46 4.75 3.41
CA GLN A 16 -8.75 6.18 3.36
C GLN A 16 -8.52 6.71 1.94
N PRO A 17 -9.39 7.60 1.43
CA PRO A 17 -9.19 8.22 0.12
C PRO A 17 -7.94 9.10 0.12
N VAL A 18 -7.29 9.20 -1.04
CA VAL A 18 -6.17 10.10 -1.27
C VAL A 18 -6.66 11.24 -2.14
N ASN A 19 -6.86 12.42 -1.54
CA ASN A 19 -7.46 13.57 -2.22
C ASN A 19 -6.43 14.41 -3.00
N ASN A 20 -5.16 14.36 -2.58
CA ASN A 20 -4.09 15.17 -3.17
C ASN A 20 -2.93 14.28 -3.60
N THR A 21 -2.43 14.49 -4.82
CA THR A 21 -1.21 13.82 -5.31
C THR A 21 0.00 14.70 -5.02
N ASN A 22 0.72 14.39 -3.94
CA ASN A 22 1.93 15.10 -3.52
C ASN A 22 3.16 14.18 -3.61
N GLN A 23 4.33 14.70 -3.22
CA GLN A 23 5.57 13.92 -3.25
C GLN A 23 5.51 12.66 -2.36
N GLU A 24 4.78 12.70 -1.25
CA GLU A 24 4.64 11.54 -0.37
C GLU A 24 3.80 10.42 -1.00
N THR A 25 2.68 10.76 -1.64
CA THR A 25 1.84 9.77 -2.31
C THR A 25 2.55 9.18 -3.53
N GLN A 26 3.32 9.98 -4.26
CA GLN A 26 4.18 9.49 -5.34
C GLN A 26 5.28 8.55 -4.82
N LYS A 27 5.94 8.90 -3.71
CA LYS A 27 6.95 8.06 -3.08
C LYS A 27 6.36 6.73 -2.60
N LEU A 28 5.15 6.75 -2.04
CA LEU A 28 4.43 5.56 -1.62
C LEU A 28 4.09 4.66 -2.81
N ALA A 29 3.53 5.22 -3.90
CA ALA A 29 3.24 4.47 -5.12
C ALA A 29 4.51 3.81 -5.70
N LYS A 30 5.61 4.56 -5.81
CA LYS A 30 6.92 4.00 -6.23
C LYS A 30 7.41 2.90 -5.30
N SER A 31 7.19 3.05 -3.99
CA SER A 31 7.59 2.05 -2.99
C SER A 31 6.78 0.75 -3.12
N LEU A 32 5.52 0.82 -3.55
CA LEU A 32 4.69 -0.35 -3.84
C LEU A 32 5.23 -1.12 -5.04
N VAL A 33 5.53 -0.42 -6.13
CA VAL A 33 6.14 -1.02 -7.34
C VAL A 33 7.47 -1.69 -7.00
N PHE A 34 8.34 -1.04 -6.22
CA PHE A 34 9.61 -1.63 -5.80
C PHE A 34 9.40 -2.86 -4.90
N SER A 35 8.41 -2.82 -4.01
CA SER A 35 8.10 -3.92 -3.10
C SER A 35 7.39 -5.10 -3.78
N LEU A 36 6.90 -4.92 -5.01
CA LEU A 36 6.24 -5.94 -5.81
C LEU A 36 7.20 -7.01 -6.35
N ALA A 37 8.53 -6.77 -6.30
CA ALA A 37 9.57 -7.65 -6.85
C ALA A 37 9.30 -9.15 -6.53
N ASN A 38 8.84 -9.88 -7.55
CA ASN A 38 8.48 -11.31 -7.55
C ASN A 38 7.31 -11.74 -6.64
N LYS A 39 6.43 -10.82 -6.22
CA LYS A 39 5.33 -11.09 -5.27
C LYS A 39 3.93 -11.06 -5.88
N GLY A 40 3.82 -10.88 -7.19
CA GLY A 40 2.56 -10.92 -7.93
C GLY A 40 2.46 -9.80 -8.97
N LEU A 41 1.23 -9.53 -9.42
CA LEU A 41 0.91 -8.52 -10.44
C LEU A 41 0.58 -7.13 -9.88
N GLY A 42 0.29 -7.02 -8.58
CA GLY A 42 -0.03 -5.74 -7.92
C GLY A 42 0.12 -5.80 -6.40
N LEU A 43 0.27 -4.63 -5.76
CA LEU A 43 0.44 -4.49 -4.30
C LEU A 43 -0.28 -3.24 -3.79
N ALA A 44 -1.27 -3.42 -2.93
CA ALA A 44 -2.03 -2.32 -2.33
C ALA A 44 -1.35 -1.79 -1.05
N ALA A 45 -1.49 -0.49 -0.79
CA ALA A 45 -0.95 0.17 0.41
C ALA A 45 -1.31 -0.52 1.75
N PRO A 46 -2.53 -1.06 1.96
CA PRO A 46 -2.81 -1.81 3.19
C PRO A 46 -1.91 -3.03 3.39
N GLN A 47 -1.46 -3.68 2.31
CA GLN A 47 -0.58 -4.85 2.38
C GLN A 47 0.83 -4.51 2.89
N ILE A 48 1.21 -3.23 2.91
CA ILE A 48 2.45 -2.74 3.53
C ILE A 48 2.17 -1.92 4.81
N GLY A 49 0.98 -2.05 5.39
CA GLY A 49 0.61 -1.39 6.64
C GLY A 49 0.06 0.03 6.50
N GLN A 50 -0.20 0.51 5.28
CA GLN A 50 -0.64 1.88 5.02
C GLN A 50 -2.12 1.92 4.64
N ASN A 51 -2.99 2.47 5.49
CA ASN A 51 -4.44 2.53 5.23
C ASN A 51 -4.83 3.63 4.22
N LYS A 52 -4.34 3.54 2.98
CA LYS A 52 -4.58 4.52 1.90
C LYS A 52 -5.05 3.81 0.64
N THR A 53 -5.89 4.47 -0.14
CA THR A 53 -6.38 3.95 -1.43
C THR A 53 -5.34 4.18 -2.53
N ILE A 54 -4.23 3.43 -2.47
CA ILE A 54 -3.13 3.44 -3.46
C ILE A 54 -2.76 1.97 -3.74
N PHE A 55 -2.54 1.63 -5.01
CA PHE A 55 -2.22 0.29 -5.53
C PHE A 55 -1.19 0.35 -6.65
#